data_AF-A0A699XEW8-F1
#
_entry.id   AF-A0A699XEW8-F1
#
_cell.length_a   1.000
_cell.length_b   1.000
_cell.length_c   1.000
_cell.angle_alpha   90.00
_cell.angle_beta   90.00
_cell.angle_gamma   90.00
#
_symmetry.space_group_name_H-M   'P 1'
#
loop_
_entity.id
_entity.type
_entity.pdbx_description
1 polymer ?
#
loop_
_entity_poly.entity_id
_entity_poly.type
_entity_poly.pdbx_seq_one_letter_code
_entity_poly.pdbx_strand_id
1 'polypeptide(L)' 'MLTSIRIQNFRSIRDASVKLGQVNLFIGPNNSGKSNFLKGILLMALGINEFPRNTLKPERFSSLLPRS' A
#
# COMPACT_ATOMS: atom_id res chain seq x y z
N MET A 1 10.63 -12.98 -2.95
CA MET A 1 10.98 -11.65 -3.51
C MET A 1 9.68 -11.00 -4.00
N LEU A 2 9.46 -9.71 -3.74
CA LEU A 2 8.24 -9.01 -4.18
C LEU A 2 8.39 -8.59 -5.65
N THR A 3 7.51 -9.08 -6.53
CA THR A 3 7.63 -8.89 -7.99
C THR A 3 6.58 -7.98 -8.60
N SER A 4 5.46 -7.79 -7.90
CA SER A 4 4.39 -6.88 -8.34
C SER A 4 3.54 -6.41 -7.16
N ILE A 5 2.90 -5.26 -7.32
CA ILE A 5 1.94 -4.70 -6.36
C ILE A 5 0.72 -4.20 -7.15
N ARG A 6 -0.48 -4.52 -6.63
CA ARG A 6 -1.74 -3.92 -7.06
C ARG A 6 -2.39 -3.21 -5.88
N ILE A 7 -2.83 -1.97 -6.09
CA ILE A 7 -3.56 -1.17 -5.12
C ILE A 7 -4.90 -0.78 -5.74
N GLN A 8 -5.99 -1.04 -5.02
CA GLN A 8 -7.35 -0.72 -5.46
C GLN A 8 -8.10 0.02 -4.36
N ASN A 9 -8.96 0.95 -4.77
CA ASN A 9 -9.86 1.71 -3.89
C ASN A 9 -9.16 2.28 -2.64
N PHE A 10 -7.91 2.75 -2.80
CA PHE A 10 -7.10 3.25 -1.70
C PHE A 10 -6.77 4.73 -1.91
N ARG A 11 -7.38 5.58 -1.07
CA ARG A 11 -7.23 7.04 -1.15
C ARG A 11 -7.56 7.51 -2.57
N SER A 12 -6.62 8.22 -3.23
CA SER A 12 -6.80 8.71 -4.61
C SER A 12 -6.56 7.65 -5.69
N ILE A 13 -6.15 6.43 -5.34
CA ILE A 13 -5.85 5.35 -6.30
C ILE A 13 -7.09 4.47 -6.45
N ARG A 14 -7.73 4.53 -7.63
CA ARG A 14 -8.86 3.65 -7.97
C ARG A 14 -8.38 2.24 -8.29
N ASP A 15 -7.42 2.10 -9.20
CA ASP A 15 -6.75 0.85 -9.53
C ASP A 15 -5.37 1.15 -10.13
N ALA A 16 -4.31 0.62 -9.53
CA ALA A 16 -2.95 0.71 -10.05
C ALA A 16 -2.23 -0.63 -9.87
N SER A 17 -1.60 -1.11 -10.94
CA SER A 17 -0.79 -2.33 -10.94
C SER A 17 0.61 -2.02 -11.46
N VAL A 18 1.64 -2.35 -10.69
CA VAL A 18 3.05 -2.05 -11.01
C VAL A 18 3.88 -3.32 -10.87
N LYS A 19 4.68 -3.63 -11.89
CA LYS A 19 5.75 -4.63 -11.81
C LYS A 19 6.98 -3.99 -11.17
N LEU A 20 7.63 -4.70 -10.26
CA LEU A 20 8.78 -4.18 -9.54
C LEU A 20 10.09 -4.70 -10.13
N GLY A 21 11.03 -3.79 -10.33
CA GLY A 21 12.45 -4.10 -10.52
C GLY A 21 13.22 -4.09 -9.20
N GLN A 22 14.54 -4.27 -9.28
CA GLN A 22 15.44 -4.13 -8.13
C GLN A 22 15.44 -2.69 -7.57
N VAL A 23 15.30 -1.70 -8.46
CA VAL A 23 15.15 -0.28 -8.13
C VAL A 23 13.92 0.24 -8.86
N ASN A 24 13.07 1.01 -8.17
CA ASN A 24 11.83 1.55 -8.72
C ASN A 24 11.78 3.06 -8.50
N LEU A 25 11.60 3.83 -9.58
CA LEU A 25 11.51 5.29 -9.53
C LEU A 25 10.07 5.73 -9.80
N PHE A 26 9.45 6.37 -8.80
CA PHE A 26 8.07 6.89 -8.91
C PHE A 26 8.09 8.40 -9.15
N ILE A 27 7.76 8.82 -10.37
CA ILE A 27 7.74 10.23 -10.81
C ILE A 27 6.37 10.66 -11.31
N GLY A 28 6.14 11.97 -11.36
CA GLY A 28 4.91 12.57 -11.87
C GLY A 28 4.47 13.83 -11.10
N PRO A 29 3.41 14.51 -11.54
CA PRO A 29 2.91 15.75 -10.93
C PRO A 29 2.52 15.63 -9.46
N ASN A 30 2.47 16.74 -8.72
CA ASN A 30 1.90 16.74 -7.37
C ASN A 30 0.46 16.17 -7.39
N ASN A 31 0.09 15.50 -6.30
CA ASN A 31 -1.22 14.84 -6.15
C ASN A 31 -1.50 13.67 -7.12
N SER A 32 -0.54 13.24 -7.95
CA SER A 32 -0.71 12.10 -8.87
C SER A 32 -0.82 10.72 -8.18
N GLY A 33 -0.87 10.66 -6.84
CA GLY A 33 -1.01 9.42 -6.09
C GLY A 33 0.30 8.72 -5.69
N LYS A 34 1.48 9.25 -6.01
CA LYS A 34 2.79 8.65 -5.65
C LYS A 34 2.93 8.35 -4.15
N SER A 35 2.68 9.34 -3.30
CA SER A 35 2.73 9.16 -1.85
C SER A 35 1.63 8.19 -1.36
N ASN A 36 0.47 8.16 -2.01
CA ASN A 36 -0.59 7.19 -1.69
C ASN A 36 -0.18 5.77 -2.07
N PHE A 37 0.53 5.60 -3.19
CA PHE A 37 1.07 4.30 -3.59
C PHE A 37 2.05 3.77 -2.53
N LEU A 38 3.02 4.58 -2.12
CA LEU A 38 3.98 4.22 -1.06
C LEU A 38 3.29 3.95 0.29
N LYS A 39 2.24 4.71 0.65
CA LYS A 39 1.43 4.46 1.86
C LYS A 39 0.69 3.11 1.79
N GLY A 40 0.24 2.69 0.61
CA GLY A 40 -0.36 1.36 0.43
C GLY A 40 0.66 0.24 0.63
N ILE A 41 1.90 0.42 0.16
CA ILE A 41 3.00 -0.52 0.43
C ILE A 41 3.29 -0.61 1.94
N LEU A 42 3.36 0.53 2.63
CA LEU A 42 3.55 0.57 4.08
C LEU A 42 2.44 -0.17 4.81
N LEU A 43 1.17 0.07 4.45
CA LEU A 43 0.03 -0.63 5.04
C LEU A 43 0.12 -2.15 4.85
N MET A 44 0.52 -2.61 3.67
CA MET A 44 0.75 -4.03 3.40
C MET A 44 1.85 -4.59 4.32
N ALA A 45 2.98 -3.88 4.44
CA ALA A 45 4.09 -4.31 5.30
C ALA A 45 3.70 -4.38 6.78
N LEU A 46 2.95 -3.40 7.29
CA LEU A 46 2.42 -3.41 8.65
C LEU A 46 1.43 -4.56 8.85
N GLY A 47 0.54 -4.79 7.88
CA GLY A 47 -0.44 -5.87 7.92
C GLY A 47 0.22 -7.26 7.95
N ILE A 48 1.31 -7.47 7.19
CA ILE A 48 2.06 -8.72 7.22
C ILE A 48 2.73 -8.94 8.58
N ASN A 49 3.29 -7.89 9.18
CA ASN A 49 3.99 -7.99 10.47
C ASN A 49 3.02 -8.19 11.65
N GLU A 50 1.91 -7.47 11.69
CA GLU A 50 0.93 -7.59 12.79
C GLU A 50 0.00 -8.80 12.65
N PHE A 51 -0.21 -9.31 11.42
CA PHE A 51 -1.16 -10.39 11.16
C PHE A 51 -0.57 -11.54 10.33
N PRO A 52 0.46 -12.25 10.84
CA PRO A 52 1.07 -13.36 10.12
C PRO A 52 0.12 -14.55 9.90
N ARG A 53 -1.02 -14.63 10.62
CA ARG A 53 -2.05 -15.68 10.46
C ARG A 53 -3.47 -15.16 10.76
N ASN A 54 -4.36 -15.18 9.76
CA ASN A 54 -5.84 -15.16 9.78
C ASN A 54 -6.60 -14.36 10.86
N THR A 55 -6.01 -13.35 11.49
CA THR A 55 -6.68 -12.59 12.56
C THR A 55 -6.49 -11.09 12.39
N LEU A 56 -6.84 -10.57 11.21
CA LEU A 56 -7.07 -9.14 11.02
C LEU A 56 -8.31 -8.74 11.82
N LYS A 57 -8.14 -8.38 13.10
CA LYS A 57 -9.23 -7.78 13.87
C LYS A 57 -9.56 -6.41 13.25
N PRO A 58 -10.81 -6.14 12.84
CA PRO A 58 -11.18 -4.88 12.16
C PRO A 58 -10.76 -3.62 12.92
N GLU A 59 -10.78 -3.69 14.25
CA GLU A 59 -10.39 -2.61 15.15
C GLU A 59 -8.91 -2.24 15.03
N ARG A 60 -8.03 -3.25 14.96
CA ARG A 60 -6.60 -3.07 14.76
C ARG A 60 -6.28 -2.65 13.33
N PHE A 61 -6.97 -3.20 12.34
CA PHE A 61 -6.79 -2.78 10.95
C PHE A 61 -7.07 -1.28 10.78
N SER A 62 -8.13 -0.77 11.41
CA SER A 62 -8.48 0.65 11.39
C SER A 62 -7.38 1.54 11.99
N SER A 63 -6.59 1.02 12.94
CA SER A 63 -5.45 1.73 13.50
C SER A 63 -4.23 1.79 12.58
N LEU A 64 -4.08 0.81 11.67
CA LEU A 64 -3.01 0.79 10.67
C LEU A 64 -3.32 1.68 9.47
N LEU A 65 -4.61 1.97 9.23
CA LEU A 65 -5.00 2.86 8.15
C LEU A 65 -4.43 4.26 8.43
N PRO A 66 -3.61 4.79 7.52
CA PRO A 66 -3.03 6.11 7.72
C PRO A 66 -4.17 7.12 7.74
N ARG A 67 -4.29 7.86 8.85
CA ARG A 67 -5.29 8.93 9.00
C ARG A 67 -5.07 10.00 7.93
N SER A 68 -6.17 10.56 7.43
CA SER A 68 -6.16 11.56 6.37
C SER A 68 -5.74 12.91 6.92
#